data_AF-A0A963G161-F1
#
_entry.id   AF-A0A963G161-F1
#
_cell.length_a   1.000
_cell.length_b   1.000
_cell.length_c   1.000
_cell.angle_alpha   90.00
_cell.angle_beta   90.00
_cell.angle_gamma   90.00
#
_symmetry.space_group_name_H-M   'P 1'
#
loop_
_entity.id
_entity.type
_entity.pdbx_description
1 polymer ?
#
loop_
_entity_poly.entity_id
_entity_poly.type
_entity_poly.pdbx_seq_one_letter_code
_entity_poly.pdbx_strand_id
1 'polypeptide(L)' 'MLPRYEYGTGVRVIRNVRNDGTYPGLATGALLVRRGATG' A
#
# COMPACT_ATOMS: atom_id res chain seq x y z
N MET A 1 14.50 -4.74 3.19
CA MET A 1 14.06 -4.22 1.88
C MET A 1 14.11 -2.71 1.94
N LEU A 2 14.84 -2.04 1.05
CA LEU A 2 14.87 -0.57 0.95
C LEU A 2 13.72 -0.08 0.05
N PRO A 3 13.11 1.08 0.32
CA PRO A 3 12.12 1.68 -0.57
C PRO A 3 12.77 2.07 -1.91
N ARG A 4 12.07 1.83 -3.02
CA ARG A 4 12.54 2.14 -4.38
C ARG A 4 12.39 3.62 -4.76
N TYR A 5 11.58 4.35 -4.02
CA TYR A 5 11.17 5.71 -4.35
C TYR A 5 11.45 6.63 -3.17
N GLU A 6 11.82 7.87 -3.48
CA GLU A 6 12.04 8.93 -2.49
C GLU A 6 10.72 9.47 -1.97
N TYR A 7 10.75 10.04 -0.77
CA TYR A 7 9.59 10.72 -0.18
C TYR A 7 9.11 11.86 -1.10
N GLY A 8 7.79 11.99 -1.26
CA GLY A 8 7.17 12.97 -2.16
C GLY A 8 7.13 12.56 -3.63
N THR A 9 7.72 11.42 -4.01
CA THR A 9 7.58 10.88 -5.37
C THR A 9 6.19 10.29 -5.55
N GLY A 10 5.37 10.89 -6.43
CA GLY A 10 4.06 10.34 -6.77
C GLY A 10 4.19 9.01 -7.51
N VAL A 11 3.53 7.96 -7.00
CA VAL A 11 3.54 6.61 -7.57
C VAL A 11 2.12 6.11 -7.82
N ARG A 12 1.99 5.04 -8.62
CA ARG A 12 0.72 4.37 -8.89
C ARG A 12 0.78 2.92 -8.43
N VAL A 13 -0.21 2.51 -7.66
CA VAL A 13 -0.34 1.14 -7.16
C VAL A 13 -0.71 0.18 -8.29
N ILE A 14 0.14 -0.81 -8.57
CA ILE A 14 -0.08 -1.77 -9.66
C ILE A 14 -0.96 -2.98 -9.26
N ARG A 15 -1.06 -3.29 -7.97
CA ARG A 15 -1.85 -4.39 -7.40
C ARG A 15 -2.51 -3.96 -6.09
N ASN A 16 -3.65 -4.53 -5.72
CA ASN A 16 -4.30 -4.20 -4.46
C ASN A 16 -3.34 -4.39 -3.28
N VAL A 17 -3.23 -3.38 -2.43
CA VAL A 17 -2.52 -3.47 -1.15
C VAL A 17 -3.52 -4.00 -0.13
N ARG A 18 -3.17 -5.10 0.53
CA ARG A 18 -3.94 -5.68 1.62
C ARG A 18 -3.12 -5.63 2.90
N ASN A 19 -3.80 -5.58 4.03
CA ASN A 19 -3.18 -5.68 5.34
C ASN A 19 -2.51 -7.05 5.48
N ASP A 20 -1.22 -7.09 5.75
CA ASP A 20 -0.47 -8.31 6.04
C ASP A 20 -0.56 -8.71 7.53
N GLY A 21 -1.29 -7.94 8.33
CA GLY A 21 -1.43 -8.11 9.78
C GLY A 21 -0.69 -7.04 10.58
N THR A 22 0.07 -6.16 9.93
CA THR A 22 0.82 -5.08 10.61
C THR A 22 0.07 -3.77 10.70
N TYR A 23 -0.97 -3.56 9.87
CA TYR A 23 -1.76 -2.33 9.92
C TYR A 23 -2.78 -2.39 11.08
N PRO A 24 -2.77 -1.42 12.01
CA PRO A 24 -3.58 -1.48 13.22
C PRO A 24 -5.07 -1.27 12.94
N GLY A 25 -5.92 -1.92 13.74
CA GLY A 25 -7.37 -1.72 13.72
C GLY A 25 -8.12 -2.36 12.54
N LEU A 26 -7.43 -3.06 11.64
CA LEU A 26 -8.05 -3.80 10.53
C LEU A 26 -7.64 -5.28 10.56
N ALA A 27 -8.51 -6.15 10.08
CA ALA A 27 -8.21 -7.58 9.96
C ALA A 27 -7.10 -7.84 8.92
N THR A 28 -6.35 -8.92 9.10
CA THR A 28 -5.43 -9.44 8.08
C THR A 28 -6.19 -9.71 6.77
N GLY A 29 -5.63 -9.28 5.65
CA GLY A 29 -6.26 -9.37 4.33
C GLY A 29 -7.21 -8.22 3.97
N ALA A 30 -7.51 -7.30 4.90
CA ALA A 30 -8.34 -6.13 4.62
C ALA A 30 -7.74 -5.29 3.48
N LEU A 31 -8.59 -4.81 2.56
CA LEU A 31 -8.17 -3.96 1.45
C LEU A 31 -7.79 -2.57 1.96
N LEU A 32 -6.53 -2.18 1.79
CA LEU A 32 -6.00 -0.88 2.22
C LEU A 32 -6.02 0.12 1.06
N VAL A 33 -5.45 -0.27 -0.09
CA VAL A 33 -5.35 0.60 -1.27
C VAL A 33 -5.74 -0.17 -2.51
N ARG A 34 -6.65 0.40 -3.31
CA ARG A 34 -7.08 -0.19 -4.58
C ARG A 34 -5.98 -0.06 -5.64
N ARG A 35 -5.87 -1.09 -6.48
CA ARG A 35 -5.09 -1.00 -7.72
C ARG A 35 -5.49 0.25 -8.50
N GLY A 36 -4.48 0.95 -8.99
CA GLY A 36 -4.64 2.13 -9.82
C GLY A 36 -4.66 3.44 -9.06
N ALA A 37 -4.79 3.43 -7.73
CA ALA A 37 -4.67 4.62 -6.90
C ALA A 37 -3.26 5.25 -7.06
N THR A 38 -3.23 6.57 -7.03
CA THR A 38 -2.02 7.40 -7.13
C THR A 38 -1.80 8.18 -5.85
N GLY A 39 -0.54 8.37 -5.44
CA GLY A 39 -0.15 9.13 -4.26
C GLY A 39 1.34 9.09 -4.00
#